data_AF-A0A2E7UP38-F1
#
_entry.id   AF-A0A2E7UP38-F1
#
_cell.length_a   1.000
_cell.length_b   1.000
_cell.length_c   1.000
_cell.angle_alpha   90.00
_cell.angle_beta   90.00
_cell.angle_gamma   90.00
#
_symmetry.space_group_name_H-M   'P 1'
#
loop_
_entity.id
_entity.type
_entity.pdbx_description
1 polymer ?
#
loop_
_entity_poly.entity_id
_entity_poly.type
_entity_poly.pdbx_seq_one_letter_code
_entity_poly.pdbx_strand_id
1 'polypeptide(L)'
;MAHPHLVSLFAVCAGTFSLVGCTYEKSSDLEGYWEGVIACGDAGGVAIEYNVESTGTSNEYEAIGLITSLSIENEASDVEIDATWVQPRDSGSQVIKMESRCLVVQVNAEFETPCEAFDELGWDGADTLEATIANFLESGLDCDLTLVR
;
A
#
# COMPACT_ATOMS: atom_id res chain seq x y z
N MET A 1 -13.40 -46.67 58.75
CA MET A 1 -13.88 -47.58 57.69
C MET A 1 -14.07 -46.76 56.42
N ALA A 2 -13.63 -47.32 55.30
CA ALA A 2 -13.70 -46.83 53.90
C ALA A 2 -15.08 -46.22 53.53
N HIS A 3 -15.17 -45.04 52.88
CA HIS A 3 -15.21 -44.77 51.40
C HIS A 3 -16.41 -45.46 50.67
N PRO A 4 -16.96 -44.99 49.51
CA PRO A 4 -16.56 -43.88 48.60
C PRO A 4 -17.73 -43.19 47.80
N HIS A 5 -17.36 -42.33 46.83
CA HIS A 5 -18.09 -41.83 45.61
C HIS A 5 -19.13 -40.70 45.80
N LEU A 6 -19.27 -39.66 44.98
CA LEU A 6 -18.94 -39.29 43.58
C LEU A 6 -18.46 -37.80 43.57
N VAL A 7 -17.46 -37.31 42.83
CA VAL A 7 -17.21 -37.19 41.37
C VAL A 7 -18.23 -36.34 40.58
N SER A 8 -17.68 -35.30 39.93
CA SER A 8 -18.23 -34.48 38.81
C SER A 8 -19.19 -33.33 39.20
N LEU A 9 -19.20 -32.15 38.58
CA LEU A 9 -18.67 -31.70 37.29
C LEU A 9 -18.56 -30.16 37.27
N PHE A 10 -17.69 -29.66 36.38
CA PHE A 10 -17.49 -28.30 35.89
C PHE A 10 -18.75 -27.44 35.68
N ALA A 11 -18.58 -26.11 35.84
CA ALA A 11 -19.04 -25.04 34.93
C ALA A 11 -19.10 -23.71 35.70
N VAL A 12 -18.74 -22.52 35.20
CA VAL A 12 -18.16 -22.03 33.96
C VAL A 12 -17.58 -20.67 34.39
N CYS A 13 -16.38 -20.33 33.90
CA CYS A 13 -15.83 -18.99 34.03
C CYS A 13 -16.86 -17.96 33.55
N ALA A 14 -17.45 -17.21 34.48
CA ALA A 14 -18.08 -15.93 34.17
C ALA A 14 -16.96 -14.91 33.91
N GLY A 15 -16.12 -15.21 32.91
CA GLY A 15 -15.44 -14.17 32.19
C GLY A 15 -16.55 -13.38 31.52
N THR A 16 -16.88 -12.23 32.08
CA THR A 16 -17.32 -11.12 31.26
C THR A 16 -16.15 -10.82 30.33
N PHE A 17 -16.02 -11.62 29.27
CA PHE A 17 -15.46 -11.15 28.03
C PHE A 17 -16.36 -9.99 27.68
N SER A 18 -15.87 -8.80 28.01
CA SER A 18 -16.24 -7.58 27.37
C SER A 18 -16.34 -7.89 25.89
N LEU A 19 -17.58 -8.09 25.42
CA LEU A 19 -17.97 -7.98 24.03
C LEU A 19 -17.78 -6.51 23.64
N VAL A 20 -16.54 -6.04 23.71
CA VAL A 20 -16.01 -5.14 22.69
C VAL A 20 -15.81 -6.09 21.51
N GLY A 21 -16.93 -6.50 20.92
CA GLY A 21 -16.93 -7.20 19.64
C GLY A 21 -16.09 -6.32 18.74
N CYS A 22 -14.99 -6.90 18.27
CA CYS A 22 -13.98 -6.29 17.44
C CYS A 22 -14.61 -5.18 16.59
N THR A 23 -14.31 -3.93 16.92
CA THR A 23 -14.63 -2.80 16.06
C THR A 23 -13.95 -3.09 14.73
N TYR A 24 -14.75 -3.58 13.80
CA TYR A 24 -14.46 -3.70 12.38
C TYR A 24 -14.47 -2.29 11.77
N GLU A 25 -13.74 -1.36 12.40
CA GLU A 25 -13.74 0.07 12.11
C GLU A 25 -12.32 0.61 12.17
N LYS A 26 -11.40 -0.03 11.45
CA LYS A 26 -10.70 0.79 10.47
C LYS A 26 -11.36 0.46 9.15
N SER A 27 -12.34 1.27 8.76
CA SER A 27 -12.77 1.30 7.37
C SER A 27 -11.52 1.57 6.56
N SER A 28 -11.13 0.60 5.78
CA SER A 28 -9.98 0.70 4.91
C SER A 28 -10.34 1.77 3.88
N ASP A 29 -9.77 2.96 4.07
CA ASP A 29 -9.98 4.12 3.24
C ASP A 29 -8.61 4.62 2.85
N LEU A 30 -8.27 4.47 1.57
CA LEU A 30 -7.01 4.94 1.00
C LEU A 30 -7.14 6.36 0.46
N GLU A 31 -8.34 6.95 0.48
CA GLU A 31 -8.58 8.31 0.00
C GLU A 31 -7.66 9.31 0.74
N GLY A 32 -7.15 10.27 -0.02
CA GLY A 32 -6.29 11.32 0.46
C GLY A 32 -4.97 11.41 -0.28
N TYR A 33 -4.13 12.30 0.23
CA TYR A 33 -2.80 12.56 -0.31
C TYR A 33 -1.77 11.67 0.36
N TRP A 34 -0.89 11.07 -0.43
CA TRP A 34 0.22 10.24 0.01
C TRP A 34 1.52 10.80 -0.55
N GLU A 35 2.54 10.95 0.29
CA GLU A 35 3.88 11.39 -0.11
C GLU A 35 4.93 10.38 0.30
N GLY A 36 6.02 10.30 -0.45
CA GLY A 36 7.02 9.28 -0.18
C GLY A 36 8.28 9.39 -1.01
N VAL A 37 9.08 8.33 -0.89
CA VAL A 37 10.38 8.22 -1.52
C VAL A 37 10.51 6.85 -2.17
N ILE A 38 11.05 6.83 -3.40
CA ILE A 38 11.57 5.62 -4.04
C ILE A 38 13.09 5.62 -3.87
N ALA A 39 13.64 4.66 -3.14
CA ALA A 39 15.07 4.56 -2.83
C ALA A 39 15.71 3.34 -3.49
N CYS A 40 16.70 3.55 -4.35
CA CYS A 40 17.40 2.49 -5.09
C CYS A 40 18.75 2.16 -4.42
N GLY A 41 18.71 1.66 -3.18
CA GLY A 41 19.91 1.41 -2.37
C GLY A 41 20.68 2.69 -2.01
N ASP A 42 22.01 2.70 -2.17
CA ASP A 42 22.86 3.87 -1.86
C ASP A 42 22.73 5.02 -2.89
N ALA A 43 21.96 4.85 -3.97
CA ALA A 43 21.84 5.81 -5.06
C ALA A 43 21.06 7.09 -4.70
N GLY A 44 20.52 7.18 -3.47
CA GLY A 44 19.59 8.21 -3.06
C GLY A 44 18.15 7.86 -3.46
N GLY A 45 17.21 8.71 -3.04
CA GLY A 45 15.79 8.51 -3.29
C GLY A 45 15.19 9.62 -4.15
N VAL A 46 14.13 9.30 -4.88
CA VAL A 46 13.33 10.26 -5.66
C VAL A 46 11.97 10.45 -4.98
N ALA A 47 11.45 11.66 -5.03
CA ALA A 47 10.19 12.00 -4.38
C ALA A 47 9.02 11.54 -5.24
N ILE A 48 8.00 11.00 -4.58
CA ILE A 48 6.74 10.60 -5.21
C ILE A 48 5.57 11.11 -4.37
N GLU A 49 4.52 11.56 -5.04
CA GLU A 49 3.25 11.89 -4.42
C GLU A 49 2.11 11.20 -5.16
N TYR A 50 1.06 10.82 -4.44
CA TYR A 50 -0.20 10.32 -4.99
C TYR A 50 -1.38 11.12 -4.45
N ASN A 51 -2.29 11.53 -5.32
CA ASN A 51 -3.64 11.92 -4.93
C ASN A 51 -4.58 10.73 -5.17
N VAL A 52 -5.21 10.21 -4.12
CA VAL A 52 -6.04 9.02 -4.14
C VAL A 52 -7.49 9.39 -3.87
N GLU A 53 -8.39 9.04 -4.78
CA GLU A 53 -9.82 9.35 -4.71
C GLU A 53 -10.65 8.07 -4.78
N SER A 54 -11.67 7.95 -3.91
CA SER A 54 -12.60 6.83 -3.99
C SER A 54 -13.48 6.96 -5.24
N THR A 55 -13.57 5.89 -6.03
CA THR A 55 -14.42 5.86 -7.23
C THR A 55 -15.90 5.60 -6.92
N GLY A 56 -16.24 5.39 -5.65
CA GLY A 56 -17.60 5.04 -5.20
C GLY A 56 -18.02 3.59 -5.50
N THR A 57 -17.19 2.80 -6.18
CA THR A 57 -17.29 1.33 -6.19
C THR A 57 -16.64 0.77 -4.92
N SER A 58 -16.98 -0.46 -4.50
CA SER A 58 -16.47 -0.96 -3.23
C SER A 58 -14.97 -1.30 -3.32
N ASN A 59 -14.15 -0.42 -2.75
CA ASN A 59 -12.70 -0.55 -2.51
C ASN A 59 -11.79 -0.40 -3.73
N GLU A 60 -12.26 0.27 -4.76
CA GLU A 60 -11.40 0.75 -5.85
C GLU A 60 -11.17 2.26 -5.67
N TYR A 61 -9.95 2.69 -5.99
CA TYR A 61 -9.52 4.07 -5.88
C TYR A 61 -8.79 4.46 -7.15
N GLU A 62 -9.00 5.68 -7.60
CA GLU A 62 -8.20 6.31 -8.63
C GLU A 62 -7.02 7.00 -7.94
N ALA A 63 -5.80 6.73 -8.40
CA ALA A 63 -4.59 7.22 -7.78
C ALA A 63 -3.69 7.83 -8.85
N ILE A 64 -3.51 9.15 -8.77
CA ILE A 64 -2.67 9.91 -9.69
C ILE A 64 -1.36 10.22 -9.00
N GLY A 65 -0.29 9.59 -9.47
CA GLY A 65 1.06 9.71 -8.95
C GLY A 65 1.93 10.65 -9.76
N LEU A 66 2.84 11.36 -9.10
CA LEU A 66 3.87 12.17 -9.74
C LEU A 66 5.23 11.90 -9.09
N ILE A 67 6.17 11.38 -9.88
CA ILE A 67 7.58 11.31 -9.52
C ILE A 67 8.29 12.51 -10.10
N THR A 68 8.96 13.28 -9.24
CA THR A 68 9.69 14.48 -9.64
C THR A 68 11.18 14.33 -9.39
N SER A 69 11.95 15.29 -9.91
CA SER A 69 13.40 15.38 -9.69
C SER A 69 14.18 14.17 -10.24
N LEU A 70 13.62 13.49 -11.24
CA LEU A 70 14.32 12.45 -11.98
C LEU A 70 15.21 13.07 -13.05
N SER A 71 16.27 12.35 -13.38
CA SER A 71 16.99 12.57 -14.63
C SER A 71 17.11 11.28 -15.41
N ILE A 72 16.49 11.26 -16.59
CA ILE A 72 16.52 10.14 -17.53
C ILE A 72 17.36 10.59 -18.72
N GLU A 73 18.40 9.83 -19.05
CA GLU A 73 19.35 10.16 -20.13
C GLU A 73 20.03 11.55 -20.01
N ASN A 74 20.18 12.06 -18.78
CA ASN A 74 20.67 13.42 -18.45
C ASN A 74 19.71 14.56 -18.76
N GLU A 75 18.45 14.26 -19.05
CA GLU A 75 17.38 15.26 -19.15
C GLU A 75 16.55 15.25 -17.88
N ALA A 76 16.09 16.41 -17.42
CA ALA A 76 15.14 16.48 -16.33
C ALA A 76 13.83 15.84 -16.80
N SER A 77 13.26 14.97 -15.98
CA SER A 77 12.06 14.21 -16.34
C SER A 77 11.15 14.13 -15.13
N ASP A 78 9.86 14.21 -15.38
CA ASP A 78 8.83 13.83 -14.42
C ASP A 78 8.15 12.56 -14.93
N VAL A 79 7.67 11.72 -14.02
CA VAL A 79 6.91 10.52 -14.37
C VAL A 79 5.54 10.61 -13.73
N GLU A 80 4.52 10.74 -14.57
CA GLU A 80 3.12 10.67 -14.16
C GLU A 80 2.70 9.20 -14.12
N ILE A 81 2.00 8.81 -13.06
CA ILE A 81 1.50 7.46 -12.84
C ILE A 81 -0.03 7.54 -12.72
N ASP A 82 -0.74 7.03 -13.72
CA ASP A 82 -2.18 6.83 -13.64
C ASP A 82 -2.43 5.40 -13.14
N ALA A 83 -3.02 5.27 -11.95
CA ALA A 83 -3.22 3.96 -11.33
C ALA A 83 -4.63 3.76 -10.77
N THR A 84 -5.10 2.51 -10.86
CA THR A 84 -6.27 2.03 -10.11
C THR A 84 -5.81 1.15 -8.96
N TRP A 85 -6.14 1.54 -7.72
CA TRP A 85 -5.80 0.80 -6.52
C TRP A 85 -7.00 0.00 -6.02
N VAL A 86 -6.81 -1.27 -5.71
CA VAL A 86 -7.86 -2.17 -5.23
C VAL A 86 -7.48 -2.73 -3.86
N GLN A 87 -8.27 -2.37 -2.86
CA GLN A 87 -8.04 -2.75 -1.46
C GLN A 87 -8.94 -3.90 -1.01
N PRO A 88 -8.37 -5.00 -0.47
CA PRO A 88 -9.16 -6.06 0.14
C PRO A 88 -9.77 -5.64 1.49
N ARG A 89 -10.97 -6.12 1.82
CA ARG A 89 -11.66 -5.82 3.10
C ARG A 89 -11.29 -6.77 4.23
N ASP A 90 -10.03 -6.74 4.63
CA ASP A 90 -9.52 -7.56 5.74
C ASP A 90 -8.95 -6.72 6.89
N SER A 91 -8.68 -7.34 8.04
CA SER A 91 -8.01 -6.66 9.16
C SER A 91 -6.53 -6.99 9.21
N GLY A 92 -5.67 -5.99 9.41
CA GLY A 92 -4.22 -6.15 9.52
C GLY A 92 -3.48 -5.83 8.22
N SER A 93 -2.30 -6.42 8.04
CA SER A 93 -1.49 -6.20 6.83
C SER A 93 -2.20 -6.73 5.58
N GLN A 94 -2.21 -5.94 4.52
CA GLN A 94 -2.88 -6.25 3.25
C GLN A 94 -1.94 -5.98 2.08
N VAL A 95 -2.30 -6.52 0.91
CA VAL A 95 -1.68 -6.16 -0.37
C VAL A 95 -2.73 -5.41 -1.18
N ILE A 96 -2.44 -4.15 -1.49
CA ILE A 96 -3.20 -3.31 -2.42
C ILE A 96 -2.74 -3.68 -3.81
N LYS A 97 -3.66 -4.12 -4.65
CA LYS A 97 -3.37 -4.37 -6.07
C LYS A 97 -3.46 -3.06 -6.82
N MET A 98 -2.50 -2.83 -7.70
CA MET A 98 -2.44 -1.66 -8.54
C MET A 98 -2.40 -2.09 -10.00
N GLU A 99 -3.17 -1.39 -10.83
CA GLU A 99 -2.99 -1.39 -12.28
C GLU A 99 -2.49 0.00 -12.64
N SER A 100 -1.27 0.10 -13.17
CA SER A 100 -0.60 1.39 -13.37
C SER A 100 -0.16 1.62 -14.82
N ARG A 101 -0.20 2.87 -15.24
CA ARG A 101 0.32 3.36 -16.52
C ARG A 101 1.23 4.55 -16.27
N CYS A 102 2.43 4.50 -16.84
CA CYS A 102 3.44 5.53 -16.57
C CYS A 102 3.79 6.31 -17.83
N LEU A 103 3.72 7.64 -17.70
CA LEU A 103 4.04 8.60 -18.74
C LEU A 103 5.25 9.41 -18.29
N VAL A 104 6.35 9.30 -19.04
CA VAL A 104 7.52 10.13 -18.82
C VAL A 104 7.34 11.44 -19.60
N VAL A 105 7.42 12.55 -18.89
CA VAL A 105 7.30 13.90 -19.44
C VAL A 105 8.68 14.56 -19.46
N GLN A 106 9.12 14.96 -20.65
CA GLN A 106 10.36 15.70 -20.90
C GLN A 106 10.06 16.97 -21.71
N VAL A 107 11.01 17.91 -21.74
CA VAL A 107 10.82 19.25 -22.34
C VAL A 107 10.28 19.22 -23.78
N ASN A 108 10.60 18.18 -24.55
CA ASN A 108 10.23 18.08 -25.97
C ASN A 108 9.48 16.79 -26.35
N ALA A 109 9.14 15.94 -25.38
CA ALA A 109 8.53 14.64 -25.65
C ALA A 109 7.77 14.10 -24.44
N GLU A 110 6.76 13.30 -24.74
CA GLU A 110 6.09 12.43 -23.78
C GLU A 110 6.17 11.01 -24.33
N PHE A 111 6.53 10.05 -23.48
CA PHE A 111 6.57 8.65 -23.86
C PHE A 111 6.08 7.75 -22.74
N GLU A 112 5.36 6.71 -23.14
CA GLU A 112 4.84 5.70 -22.23
C GLU A 112 5.93 4.67 -21.92
N THR A 113 6.05 4.31 -20.64
CA THR A 113 7.01 3.31 -20.16
C THR A 113 6.27 2.27 -19.31
N PRO A 114 6.71 0.99 -19.30
CA PRO A 114 6.14 0.00 -18.40
C PRO A 114 6.37 0.39 -16.93
N CYS A 115 5.35 0.23 -16.10
CA CYS A 115 5.50 0.37 -14.65
C CYS A 115 4.78 -0.70 -13.83
N GLU A 116 4.75 -1.91 -14.39
CA GLU A 116 4.31 -3.14 -13.71
C GLU A 116 5.01 -3.37 -12.35
N ALA A 117 6.17 -2.75 -12.17
CA ALA A 117 6.90 -2.75 -10.90
C ALA A 117 6.16 -2.03 -9.75
N PHE A 118 5.09 -1.28 -10.03
CA PHE A 118 4.23 -0.63 -9.04
C PHE A 118 2.94 -1.40 -8.76
N ASP A 119 2.75 -2.61 -9.31
CA ASP A 119 1.46 -3.30 -9.32
C ASP A 119 0.99 -3.82 -7.93
N GLU A 120 1.84 -3.75 -6.90
CA GLU A 120 1.48 -4.16 -5.54
C GLU A 120 2.06 -3.22 -4.49
N LEU A 121 1.24 -2.80 -3.52
CA LEU A 121 1.66 -2.11 -2.30
C LEU A 121 1.27 -2.90 -1.06
N GLY A 122 2.23 -3.14 -0.17
CA GLY A 122 1.97 -3.61 1.18
C GLY A 122 1.37 -2.50 2.03
N TRP A 123 0.21 -2.74 2.63
CA TRP A 123 -0.42 -1.85 3.59
C TRP A 123 -0.39 -2.48 4.97
N ASP A 124 0.02 -1.73 6.00
CA ASP A 124 0.07 -2.22 7.38
C ASP A 124 -1.27 -2.09 8.13
N GLY A 125 -2.30 -1.53 7.47
CA GLY A 125 -3.58 -1.19 8.10
C GLY A 125 -3.59 0.18 8.80
N ALA A 126 -2.58 1.01 8.56
CA ALA A 126 -2.44 2.37 9.06
C ALA A 126 -2.24 3.37 7.92
N ASP A 127 -1.20 4.20 8.02
CA ASP A 127 -0.94 5.37 7.17
C ASP A 127 0.40 5.19 6.44
N THR A 128 0.78 3.94 6.16
CA THR A 128 2.02 3.62 5.44
C THR A 128 1.78 2.53 4.40
N LEU A 129 2.27 2.78 3.18
CA LEU A 129 2.32 1.81 2.10
C LEU A 129 3.77 1.57 1.71
N GLU A 130 4.15 0.30 1.53
CA GLU A 130 5.52 -0.11 1.23
C GLU A 130 5.56 -1.13 0.10
N ALA A 131 6.52 -1.02 -0.80
CA ALA A 131 6.73 -2.00 -1.86
C ALA A 131 8.19 -2.05 -2.31
N THR A 132 8.57 -3.17 -2.93
CA THR A 132 9.80 -3.26 -3.72
C THR A 132 9.43 -3.15 -5.19
N ILE A 133 9.95 -2.11 -5.83
CA ILE A 133 9.82 -1.82 -7.27
C ILE A 133 10.97 -2.51 -7.99
N ALA A 134 10.67 -3.60 -8.68
CA ALA A 134 11.67 -4.32 -9.47
C ALA A 134 12.03 -3.56 -10.75
N ASN A 135 13.32 -3.45 -11.08
CA ASN A 135 13.78 -2.85 -12.33
C ASN A 135 13.18 -1.44 -12.60
N PHE A 136 13.20 -0.56 -11.58
CA PHE A 136 12.60 0.77 -11.66
C PHE A 136 13.12 1.53 -12.89
N LEU A 137 12.21 1.94 -13.78
CA LEU A 137 12.49 2.63 -15.05
C LEU A 137 13.59 1.95 -15.88
N GLU A 138 13.58 0.62 -15.93
CA GLU A 138 14.56 -0.19 -16.67
C GLU A 138 16.02 0.01 -16.23
N SER A 139 16.25 0.56 -15.03
CA SER A 139 17.60 0.82 -14.49
C SER A 139 18.38 -0.46 -14.16
N GLY A 140 17.73 -1.62 -14.12
CA GLY A 140 18.30 -2.86 -13.63
C GLY A 140 18.51 -2.90 -12.11
N LEU A 141 17.99 -1.90 -11.38
CA LEU A 141 18.01 -1.83 -9.92
C LEU A 141 16.61 -2.05 -9.37
N ASP A 142 16.56 -2.77 -8.25
CA ASP A 142 15.36 -2.85 -7.43
C ASP A 142 15.38 -1.70 -6.43
N CYS A 143 14.24 -1.04 -6.25
CA CYS A 143 14.10 0.11 -5.37
C CYS A 143 12.99 -0.12 -4.35
N ASP A 144 13.12 0.47 -3.18
CA ASP A 144 12.07 0.44 -2.16
C ASP A 144 11.22 1.70 -2.27
N LEU A 145 9.90 1.52 -2.33
CA LEU A 145 8.91 2.58 -2.23
C LEU A 145 8.32 2.59 -0.82
N THR A 146 8.30 3.77 -0.21
CA THR A 146 7.57 4.02 1.04
C THR A 146 6.72 5.27 0.86
N LEU A 147 5.42 5.14 1.05
CA LEU A 147 4.44 6.24 1.07
C LEU A 147 3.87 6.41 2.47
N VAL A 148 3.62 7.65 2.85
CA VAL A 148 2.96 8.05 4.10
C VAL A 148 1.86 9.06 3.83
N ARG A 149 0.83 9.06 4.67
CA ARG A 149 -0.35 9.94 4.57
C ARG A 149 -0.44 10.90 5.76
#